data_AF-A0A951I376-F1
#
_entry.id   AF-A0A951I376-F1
#
_cell.length_a   1.000
_cell.length_b   1.000
_cell.length_c   1.000
_cell.angle_alpha   90.00
_cell.angle_beta   90.00
_cell.angle_gamma   90.00
#
_symmetry.space_group_name_H-M   'P 1'
#
loop_
_entity.id
_entity.type
_entity.pdbx_description
1 polymer ?
#
loop_
_entity_poly.entity_id
_entity_poly.type
_entity_poly.pdbx_seq_one_letter_code
_entity_poly.pdbx_strand_id
1 'polypeptide(L)'
;MKNNKSGLAAFVVAALFLLMAAASAPPRRSYQSYQPKPLPCIKHRPLNYSPVLIKLNISGSYTMKDLPGYQESGPYLYLEKLNNLNPYKYKLADGVLPNLTLEITFNTDNYGHYGATINGSVFDGEFYINLPSNYITHQKLLDDICSAVDARITRGWCRNCPGPCVID
;
A
#
# COMPACT_ATOMS: atom_id res chain seq x y z
N MET A 1 -36.64 64.72 -22.32
CA MET A 1 -36.59 63.55 -21.42
C MET A 1 -37.23 62.36 -22.13
N LYS A 2 -36.44 61.40 -22.63
CA LYS A 2 -36.93 60.17 -23.25
C LYS A 2 -36.13 58.98 -22.70
N ASN A 3 -36.87 58.03 -22.15
CA ASN A 3 -36.60 56.59 -22.04
C ASN A 3 -35.45 56.09 -21.14
N ASN A 4 -35.60 56.20 -19.82
CA ASN A 4 -34.85 55.37 -18.85
C ASN A 4 -35.63 54.13 -18.36
N LYS A 5 -36.84 53.88 -18.87
CA LYS A 5 -37.70 52.77 -18.39
C LYS A 5 -37.33 51.40 -19.00
N SER A 6 -36.72 51.37 -20.18
CA SER A 6 -36.33 50.12 -20.86
C SER A 6 -35.09 49.46 -20.25
N GLY A 7 -34.13 50.25 -19.73
CA GLY A 7 -32.94 49.74 -19.06
C GLY A 7 -33.23 49.05 -17.73
N LEU A 8 -34.21 49.56 -16.98
CA LEU A 8 -34.59 49.00 -15.68
C LEU A 8 -35.34 47.67 -15.84
N ALA A 9 -36.23 47.56 -16.83
CA ALA A 9 -36.89 46.29 -17.15
C ALA A 9 -35.90 45.22 -17.64
N ALA A 10 -34.95 45.59 -18.50
CA ALA A 10 -33.91 44.67 -18.97
C ALA A 10 -32.99 44.19 -17.84
N PHE A 11 -32.65 45.07 -16.90
CA PHE A 11 -31.83 44.71 -15.73
C PHE A 11 -32.56 43.75 -14.79
N VAL A 12 -33.85 43.98 -14.53
CA VAL A 12 -34.66 43.09 -13.67
C VAL A 12 -34.77 41.70 -14.30
N VAL A 13 -34.99 41.61 -15.61
CA VAL A 13 -35.06 40.31 -16.31
C VAL A 13 -33.70 39.60 -16.26
N ALA A 14 -32.60 40.31 -16.51
CA ALA A 14 -31.25 39.73 -16.42
C ALA A 14 -30.90 39.23 -15.01
N ALA A 15 -31.27 39.99 -13.98
CA ALA A 15 -31.07 39.58 -12.59
C ALA A 15 -31.91 38.35 -12.21
N LEU A 16 -33.15 38.26 -12.73
CA LEU A 16 -34.02 37.11 -12.50
C LEU A 16 -33.47 35.83 -13.16
N PHE A 17 -32.93 35.95 -14.38
CA PHE A 17 -32.26 34.85 -15.07
C PHE A 17 -31.00 34.37 -14.33
N LEU A 18 -30.21 35.29 -13.77
CA LEU A 18 -29.04 34.94 -12.94
C LEU A 18 -29.44 34.21 -11.66
N LEU A 19 -30.54 34.61 -11.00
CA LEU A 19 -31.05 33.92 -9.82
C LEU A 19 -31.60 32.53 -10.16
N MET A 20 -32.30 32.36 -11.28
CA MET A 20 -32.74 31.04 -11.76
C MET A 20 -31.56 30.14 -12.15
N ALA A 21 -30.48 30.69 -12.73
CA ALA A 21 -29.27 29.93 -13.02
C ALA A 21 -28.54 29.49 -11.73
N ALA A 22 -28.51 30.35 -10.71
CA ALA A 22 -27.93 30.00 -9.41
C ALA A 22 -28.77 28.96 -8.65
N ALA A 23 -30.10 29.00 -8.77
CA ALA A 23 -31.02 28.06 -8.12
C ALA A 23 -31.15 26.71 -8.85
N SER A 24 -30.97 26.70 -10.18
CA SER A 24 -30.99 25.47 -11.00
C SER A 24 -29.66 24.74 -11.05
N ALA A 25 -28.59 25.35 -10.53
CA ALA A 25 -27.36 24.64 -10.26
C ALA A 25 -27.68 23.50 -9.28
N PRO A 26 -27.44 22.22 -9.66
CA PRO A 26 -27.67 21.11 -8.75
C PRO A 26 -26.90 21.42 -7.45
N PRO A 27 -27.50 21.18 -6.26
CA PRO A 27 -26.82 21.42 -5.01
C PRO A 27 -25.45 20.76 -5.13
N ARG A 28 -24.37 21.53 -4.91
CA ARG A 28 -23.02 20.97 -4.82
C ARG A 28 -23.16 19.80 -3.87
N ARG A 29 -23.07 18.57 -4.39
CA ARG A 29 -22.96 17.38 -3.56
C ARG A 29 -21.69 17.61 -2.77
N SER A 30 -21.84 18.11 -1.54
CA SER A 30 -20.76 18.12 -0.59
C SER A 30 -20.37 16.66 -0.48
N TYR A 31 -19.19 16.31 -0.99
CA TYR A 31 -18.53 15.02 -0.77
C TYR A 31 -18.30 14.72 0.73
N GLN A 32 -18.92 15.46 1.65
CA GLN A 32 -18.84 15.31 3.10
C GLN A 32 -19.68 14.15 3.65
N SER A 33 -20.63 13.58 2.90
CA SER A 33 -21.43 12.45 3.38
C SER A 33 -20.99 11.08 2.86
N TYR A 34 -20.00 11.01 1.97
CA TYR A 34 -19.32 9.75 1.67
C TYR A 34 -18.21 9.52 2.70
N GLN A 35 -18.61 9.22 3.94
CA GLN A 35 -17.66 8.58 4.85
C GLN A 35 -17.56 7.11 4.42
N PRO A 36 -16.40 6.64 3.93
CA PRO A 36 -16.21 5.22 3.69
C PRO A 36 -16.51 4.52 5.01
N LYS A 37 -17.47 3.58 5.01
CA LYS A 37 -17.70 2.77 6.20
C LYS A 37 -16.35 2.20 6.64
N PRO A 38 -15.98 2.29 7.93
CA PRO A 38 -14.73 1.73 8.39
C PRO A 38 -14.70 0.26 8.00
N LEU A 39 -13.65 -0.15 7.29
CA LEU A 39 -13.46 -1.54 6.91
C LEU A 39 -13.43 -2.40 8.19
N PRO A 40 -13.95 -3.64 8.15
CA PRO A 40 -13.93 -4.50 9.32
C PRO A 40 -12.49 -4.73 9.78
N CYS A 41 -12.29 -4.74 11.09
CA CYS A 41 -11.04 -5.15 11.71
C CYS A 41 -10.86 -6.65 11.48
N ILE A 42 -9.80 -7.02 10.76
CA ILE A 42 -9.43 -8.41 10.50
C ILE A 42 -8.16 -8.68 11.29
N LYS A 43 -8.19 -9.72 12.13
CA LYS A 43 -7.02 -10.25 12.82
C LYS A 43 -6.63 -11.56 12.16
N HIS A 44 -5.35 -11.72 11.89
CA HIS A 44 -4.78 -12.95 11.37
C HIS A 44 -3.75 -13.48 12.36
N ARG A 45 -3.88 -14.75 12.75
CA ARG A 45 -3.00 -15.41 13.72
C ARG A 45 -1.61 -15.67 13.14
N PRO A 46 -0.58 -15.92 13.96
CA PRO A 46 0.71 -16.38 13.47
C PRO A 46 0.60 -17.63 12.58
N LEU A 47 1.45 -17.73 11.56
CA LEU A 47 1.59 -18.97 10.79
C LEU A 47 2.52 -19.91 11.57
N ASN A 48 1.96 -20.80 12.38
CA ASN A 48 2.75 -21.66 13.28
C ASN A 48 3.33 -22.92 12.61
N TYR A 49 2.83 -23.32 11.45
CA TYR A 49 3.33 -24.49 10.72
C TYR A 49 4.70 -24.23 10.06
N SER A 50 5.42 -25.31 9.76
CA SER A 50 6.71 -25.29 9.08
C SER A 50 6.81 -26.49 8.12
N PRO A 51 7.22 -26.29 6.84
CA PRO A 51 7.58 -25.01 6.24
C PRO A 51 6.35 -24.19 5.81
N VAL A 52 6.48 -22.87 5.84
CA VAL A 52 5.59 -21.95 5.12
C VAL A 52 6.03 -21.93 3.66
N LEU A 53 5.15 -22.35 2.76
CA LEU A 53 5.43 -22.33 1.33
C LEU A 53 5.21 -20.91 0.78
N ILE A 54 6.28 -20.27 0.34
CA ILE A 54 6.29 -18.87 -0.11
C ILE A 54 6.43 -18.79 -1.63
N LYS A 55 5.60 -17.96 -2.26
CA LYS A 55 5.83 -17.40 -3.58
C LYS A 55 6.37 -15.98 -3.46
N LEU A 56 7.56 -15.71 -3.98
CA LEU A 56 8.21 -14.40 -3.98
C LEU A 56 8.12 -13.77 -5.37
N ASN A 57 7.42 -12.65 -5.49
CA ASN A 57 7.41 -11.82 -6.68
C ASN A 57 8.18 -10.53 -6.36
N ILE A 58 9.34 -10.35 -6.98
CA ILE A 58 10.20 -9.20 -6.73
C ILE A 58 10.18 -8.32 -7.98
N SER A 59 9.87 -7.04 -7.79
CA SER A 59 9.83 -6.03 -8.85
C SER A 59 10.44 -4.72 -8.37
N GLY A 60 10.79 -3.82 -9.28
CA GLY A 60 11.22 -2.47 -8.92
C GLY A 60 12.26 -1.86 -9.86
N SER A 61 12.59 -0.61 -9.58
CA SER A 61 13.58 0.17 -10.33
C SER A 61 14.88 0.24 -9.52
N TYR A 62 15.99 -0.16 -10.14
CA TYR A 62 17.31 -0.15 -9.52
C TYR A 62 18.16 0.96 -10.12
N THR A 63 19.04 1.57 -9.32
CA THR A 63 20.01 2.54 -9.85
C THR A 63 21.28 1.81 -10.31
N MET A 64 21.95 2.35 -11.34
CA MET A 64 23.13 1.73 -11.96
C MET A 64 24.34 1.56 -11.01
N LYS A 65 24.29 2.08 -9.77
CA LYS A 65 25.37 2.01 -8.79
C LYS A 65 25.56 0.62 -8.17
N ASP A 66 24.61 -0.30 -8.37
CA ASP A 66 24.54 -1.57 -7.64
C ASP A 66 24.64 -2.82 -8.54
N LEU A 67 25.01 -2.65 -9.81
CA LEU A 67 25.09 -3.72 -10.83
C LEU A 67 25.79 -5.03 -10.40
N PRO A 68 26.87 -5.03 -9.58
CA PRO A 68 27.51 -6.29 -9.18
C PRO A 68 26.74 -7.07 -8.09
N GLY A 69 26.04 -6.38 -7.18
CA GLY A 69 25.31 -7.02 -6.06
C GLY A 69 23.83 -7.27 -6.35
N TYR A 70 23.24 -6.51 -7.28
CA TYR A 70 21.83 -6.67 -7.63
C TYR A 70 21.51 -7.90 -8.47
N GLN A 71 22.50 -8.45 -9.17
CA GLN A 71 22.31 -9.69 -9.93
C GLN A 71 22.05 -10.90 -9.03
N GLU A 72 22.34 -10.80 -7.72
CA GLU A 72 22.16 -11.88 -6.74
C GLU A 72 20.83 -11.81 -5.97
N SER A 73 20.00 -10.76 -6.15
CA SER A 73 18.76 -10.56 -5.38
C SER A 73 17.58 -11.41 -5.88
N GLY A 74 17.79 -12.71 -6.07
CA GLY A 74 16.77 -13.66 -6.45
C GLY A 74 15.94 -14.16 -5.25
N PRO A 75 14.84 -14.90 -5.51
CA PRO A 75 14.01 -15.51 -4.46
C PRO A 75 14.80 -16.35 -3.44
N TYR A 76 15.91 -16.95 -3.86
CA TYR A 76 16.77 -17.77 -2.99
C TYR A 76 17.51 -16.96 -1.92
N LEU A 77 18.00 -15.76 -2.23
CA LEU A 77 18.69 -14.90 -1.25
C LEU A 77 17.71 -14.43 -0.15
N TYR A 78 16.48 -14.09 -0.55
CA TYR A 78 15.40 -13.78 0.38
C TYR A 78 15.05 -14.97 1.26
N LEU A 79 14.93 -16.16 0.66
CA LEU A 79 14.67 -17.40 1.38
C LEU A 79 15.76 -17.70 2.40
N GLU A 80 17.03 -17.55 2.02
CA GLU A 80 18.17 -17.76 2.90
C GLU A 80 18.13 -16.81 4.09
N LYS A 81 17.95 -15.50 3.85
CA LYS A 81 17.86 -14.52 4.94
C LYS A 81 16.66 -14.72 5.86
N LEU A 82 15.51 -15.09 5.31
CA LEU A 82 14.35 -15.47 6.12
C LEU A 82 14.65 -16.70 6.99
N ASN A 83 15.30 -17.72 6.45
CA ASN A 83 15.69 -18.91 7.22
C ASN A 83 16.82 -18.64 8.22
N ASN A 84 17.67 -17.63 8.01
CA ASN A 84 18.64 -17.19 9.02
C ASN A 84 17.96 -16.55 10.24
N LEU A 85 16.80 -15.93 10.06
CA LEU A 85 15.98 -15.41 11.16
C LEU A 85 15.19 -16.53 11.87
N ASN A 86 14.63 -17.45 11.10
CA ASN A 86 13.85 -18.57 11.62
C ASN A 86 14.18 -19.86 10.85
N PRO A 87 15.11 -20.69 11.37
CA PRO A 87 15.60 -21.86 10.65
C PRO A 87 14.49 -22.84 10.24
N TYR A 88 14.55 -23.28 8.98
CA TYR A 88 13.62 -24.25 8.37
C TYR A 88 12.17 -23.80 8.25
N LYS A 89 11.83 -22.57 8.66
CA LYS A 89 10.46 -22.06 8.65
C LYS A 89 9.95 -21.81 7.23
N TYR A 90 10.83 -21.52 6.28
CA TYR A 90 10.46 -21.01 4.97
C TYR A 90 10.96 -21.92 3.85
N LYS A 91 10.10 -22.15 2.85
CA LYS A 91 10.45 -22.89 1.62
C LYS A 91 9.76 -22.26 0.42
N LEU A 92 10.43 -22.23 -0.73
CA LEU A 92 9.80 -21.78 -1.98
C LEU A 92 8.69 -22.75 -2.42
N ALA A 93 7.56 -22.21 -2.85
CA ALA A 93 6.42 -22.94 -3.40
C ALA A 93 6.66 -23.32 -4.88
N ASP A 94 7.71 -24.09 -5.14
CA ASP A 94 8.11 -24.48 -6.50
C ASP A 94 7.17 -25.54 -7.08
N GLY A 95 6.28 -25.13 -7.98
CA GLY A 95 5.31 -26.02 -8.64
C GLY A 95 4.11 -26.45 -7.77
N VAL A 96 3.95 -25.89 -6.57
CA VAL A 96 2.83 -26.17 -5.64
C VAL A 96 2.11 -24.90 -5.22
N LEU A 97 0.89 -25.03 -4.71
CA LEU A 97 0.12 -23.88 -4.23
C LEU A 97 0.84 -23.23 -3.02
N PRO A 98 1.19 -21.93 -3.06
CA PRO A 98 1.83 -21.26 -1.94
C PRO A 98 0.84 -21.04 -0.79
N ASN A 99 1.35 -21.07 0.45
CA ASN A 99 0.60 -20.63 1.62
C ASN A 99 0.68 -19.11 1.80
N LEU A 100 1.79 -18.51 1.36
CA LEU A 100 2.07 -17.09 1.44
C LEU A 100 2.59 -16.59 0.10
N THR A 101 1.97 -15.54 -0.43
CA THR A 101 2.49 -14.79 -1.57
C THR A 101 3.02 -13.46 -1.09
N LEU A 102 4.25 -13.14 -1.45
CA LEU A 102 4.91 -11.88 -1.13
C LEU A 102 5.22 -11.15 -2.44
N GLU A 103 4.63 -9.97 -2.59
CA GLU A 103 4.97 -9.03 -3.65
C GLU A 103 5.82 -7.92 -3.07
N ILE A 104 7.10 -7.90 -3.47
CA ILE A 104 8.09 -6.95 -2.98
C ILE A 104 8.39 -6.00 -4.14
N THR A 105 8.08 -4.73 -3.95
CA THR A 105 8.38 -3.68 -4.91
C THR A 105 9.43 -2.74 -4.33
N PHE A 106 10.59 -2.69 -4.96
CA PHE A 106 11.65 -1.75 -4.60
C PHE A 106 11.36 -0.35 -5.14
N ASN A 107 11.56 0.63 -4.27
CA ASN A 107 11.37 2.05 -4.54
C ASN A 107 12.70 2.78 -4.38
N THR A 108 12.92 3.80 -5.20
CA THR A 108 14.11 4.67 -5.17
C THR A 108 13.66 6.12 -5.17
N ASP A 109 14.36 6.98 -4.42
CA ASP A 109 14.07 8.40 -4.32
C ASP A 109 14.78 9.26 -5.39
N ASN A 110 15.46 8.64 -6.37
CA ASN A 110 16.34 9.26 -7.36
C ASN A 110 17.62 9.91 -6.81
N TYR A 111 17.82 9.94 -5.49
CA TYR A 111 19.05 10.43 -4.84
C TYR A 111 19.97 9.29 -4.38
N GLY A 112 19.61 8.05 -4.69
CA GLY A 112 20.39 6.86 -4.35
C GLY A 112 20.03 6.27 -2.98
N HIS A 113 18.86 6.61 -2.43
CA HIS A 113 18.29 5.88 -1.31
C HIS A 113 17.25 4.87 -1.79
N TYR A 114 17.15 3.79 -1.05
CA TYR A 114 16.32 2.64 -1.33
C TYR A 114 15.20 2.52 -0.31
N GLY A 115 14.05 2.04 -0.76
CA GLY A 115 12.89 1.69 0.04
C GLY A 115 12.18 0.49 -0.57
N ALA A 116 11.15 -0.02 0.10
CA ALA A 116 10.38 -1.14 -0.41
C ALA A 116 8.94 -1.12 0.10
N THR A 117 8.02 -1.50 -0.76
CA THR A 117 6.64 -1.81 -0.39
C THR A 117 6.42 -3.31 -0.54
N ILE A 118 5.84 -3.93 0.49
CA ILE A 118 5.58 -5.36 0.53
C ILE A 118 4.09 -5.59 0.74
N ASN A 119 3.47 -6.30 -0.20
CA ASN A 119 2.13 -6.85 -0.05
C ASN A 119 2.26 -8.36 0.23
N GLY A 120 1.85 -8.77 1.43
CA GLY A 120 1.77 -10.17 1.79
C GLY A 120 0.32 -10.65 1.75
N SER A 121 0.07 -11.78 1.11
CA SER A 121 -1.24 -12.40 1.01
C SER A 121 -1.18 -13.88 1.39
N VAL A 122 -2.07 -14.27 2.29
CA VAL A 122 -2.38 -15.67 2.63
C VAL A 122 -3.87 -15.88 2.37
N PHE A 123 -4.32 -17.13 2.41
CA PHE A 123 -5.68 -17.50 2.01
C PHE A 123 -6.80 -16.65 2.66
N ASP A 124 -6.65 -16.28 3.92
CA ASP A 124 -7.64 -15.60 4.74
C ASP A 124 -7.20 -14.20 5.22
N GLY A 125 -6.08 -13.67 4.72
CA GLY A 125 -5.54 -12.42 5.23
C GLY A 125 -4.51 -11.76 4.33
N GLU A 126 -4.41 -10.44 4.46
CA GLU A 126 -3.39 -9.65 3.76
C GLU A 126 -2.72 -8.72 4.76
N PHE A 127 -1.43 -8.46 4.53
CA PHE A 127 -0.69 -7.44 5.25
C PHE A 127 0.10 -6.56 4.29
N TYR A 128 0.32 -5.33 4.75
CA TYR A 128 1.10 -4.34 4.03
C TYR A 128 2.25 -3.85 4.92
N ILE A 129 3.44 -3.77 4.33
CA ILE A 129 4.62 -3.19 4.95
C ILE A 129 5.14 -2.12 4.01
N ASN A 130 5.39 -0.91 4.55
CA ASN A 130 6.07 0.15 3.83
C ASN A 130 7.38 0.47 4.54
N LEU A 131 8.49 0.26 3.84
CA LEU A 131 9.81 0.70 4.23
C LEU A 131 10.14 1.95 3.42
N PRO A 132 10.25 3.13 4.06
CA PRO A 132 10.48 4.39 3.34
C PRO A 132 11.83 4.37 2.61
N SER A 133 11.97 5.20 1.59
CA SER A 133 13.19 5.29 0.78
C SER A 133 14.32 6.06 1.49
N ASN A 134 14.82 5.53 2.60
CA ASN A 134 15.88 6.14 3.41
C ASN A 134 17.09 5.20 3.63
N TYR A 135 17.12 4.04 2.97
CA TYR A 135 18.20 3.08 3.09
C TYR A 135 19.34 3.42 2.14
N ILE A 136 20.57 3.51 2.67
CA ILE A 136 21.76 3.79 1.87
C ILE A 136 22.22 2.56 1.07
N THR A 137 22.01 1.36 1.62
CA THR A 137 22.48 0.09 1.03
C THR A 137 21.34 -0.89 0.86
N HIS A 138 21.36 -1.63 -0.25
CA HIS A 138 20.44 -2.74 -0.50
C HIS A 138 20.47 -3.83 0.55
N GLN A 139 21.66 -4.16 1.06
CA GLN A 139 21.80 -5.23 2.04
C GLN A 139 21.03 -4.92 3.32
N LYS A 140 21.16 -3.69 3.85
CA LYS A 140 20.40 -3.25 5.01
C LYS A 140 18.89 -3.24 4.75
N LEU A 141 18.46 -2.79 3.56
CA LEU A 141 17.05 -2.83 3.17
C LEU A 141 16.52 -4.27 3.15
N LEU A 142 17.27 -5.18 2.53
CA LEU A 142 16.91 -6.59 2.44
C LEU A 142 16.79 -7.26 3.82
N ASP A 143 17.73 -6.98 4.74
CA ASP A 143 17.66 -7.47 6.12
C ASP A 143 16.40 -6.99 6.85
N ASP A 144 16.06 -5.71 6.68
CA ASP A 144 14.88 -5.12 7.33
C ASP A 144 13.57 -5.58 6.68
N ILE A 145 13.56 -5.85 5.36
CA ILE A 145 12.43 -6.53 4.69
C ILE A 145 12.21 -7.91 5.32
N CYS A 146 13.26 -8.75 5.38
CA CYS A 146 13.16 -10.10 5.91
C CYS A 146 12.73 -10.09 7.39
N SER A 147 13.28 -9.19 8.20
CA SER A 147 12.90 -9.03 9.61
C SER A 147 11.45 -8.59 9.78
N ALA A 148 10.98 -7.62 8.99
CA ALA A 148 9.60 -7.15 9.04
C ALA A 148 8.61 -8.24 8.60
N VAL A 149 8.95 -9.01 7.55
CA VAL A 149 8.14 -10.13 7.06
C VAL A 149 8.08 -11.24 8.09
N ASP A 150 9.22 -11.68 8.64
CA ASP A 150 9.26 -12.73 9.67
C ASP A 150 8.47 -12.32 10.92
N ALA A 151 8.60 -11.06 11.36
CA ALA A 151 7.83 -10.54 12.48
C ALA A 151 6.31 -10.60 12.24
N ARG A 152 5.84 -10.32 11.02
CA ARG A 152 4.41 -10.45 10.67
C ARG A 152 3.98 -11.91 10.67
N ILE A 153 4.79 -12.80 10.12
CA ILE A 153 4.47 -14.22 10.03
C ILE A 153 4.42 -14.88 11.42
N THR A 154 5.39 -14.55 12.29
CA THR A 154 5.56 -15.15 13.62
C THR A 154 4.65 -14.55 14.68
N ARG A 155 4.25 -13.27 14.55
CA ARG A 155 3.36 -12.60 15.52
C ARG A 155 1.93 -12.46 15.03
N GLY A 156 1.68 -12.74 13.75
CA GLY A 156 0.42 -12.44 13.08
C GLY A 156 0.31 -10.95 12.74
N TRP A 157 -0.83 -10.56 12.17
CA TRP A 157 -1.10 -9.17 11.84
C TRP A 157 -2.58 -8.81 11.93
N CYS A 158 -2.82 -7.51 11.84
CA CYS A 158 -4.16 -6.97 11.84
C CYS A 158 -4.32 -5.97 10.71
N ARG A 159 -5.54 -5.86 10.19
CA ARG A 159 -5.92 -4.94 9.14
C ARG A 159 -7.14 -4.15 9.60
N ASN A 160 -7.09 -2.82 9.46
CA ASN A 160 -8.18 -1.90 9.80
C ASN A 160 -8.66 -1.99 11.27
N CYS A 161 -7.76 -2.31 12.20
CA CYS A 161 -8.10 -2.40 13.62
C CYS A 161 -7.74 -1.10 14.36
N PRO A 162 -8.59 -0.60 15.28
CA PRO A 162 -8.22 0.48 16.19
C PRO A 162 -7.03 0.02 17.05
N GLY A 163 -6.05 0.91 17.22
CA GLY A 163 -4.81 0.57 17.92
C GLY A 163 -4.96 0.49 19.45
N PRO A 164 -4.12 -0.29 20.15
CA PRO A 164 -3.18 -1.29 19.62
C PRO A 164 -3.91 -2.57 19.20
N CYS A 165 -3.47 -3.20 18.10
CA CYS A 165 -4.03 -4.49 17.74
C CYS A 165 -3.39 -5.63 18.55
N VAL A 166 -4.22 -6.37 19.28
CA VAL A 166 -3.83 -7.58 20.02
C VAL A 166 -4.31 -8.80 19.24
N ILE A 167 -3.40 -9.76 19.01
CA ILE A 167 -3.69 -11.02 18.32
C ILE A 167 -3.76 -12.08 19.41
N ASP A 168 -4.95 -12.68 19.57
CA ASP A 168 -5.29 -13.64 20.63
C ASP A 168 -5.02 -15.10 20.21
#